data_AF-A0A8T1GLY3-F1
#
_entry.id   AF-A0A8T1GLY3-F1
#
_cell.length_a   1.000
_cell.length_b   1.000
_cell.length_c   1.000
_cell.angle_alpha   90.00
_cell.angle_beta   90.00
_cell.angle_gamma   90.00
#
_symmetry.space_group_name_H-M   'P 1'
#
loop_
_entity.id
_entity.type
_entity.pdbx_description
1 polymer ?
#
loop_
_entity_poly.entity_id
_entity_poly.type
_entity_poly.pdbx_seq_one_letter_code
_entity_poly.pdbx_strand_id
1 'polypeptide(L)' 'MTINKAQGQTVQNLGLYLSTPCFSRGQLYVTLSRVTSRCMFKALVEYPQLEEEDGVYTDNIVYRQIFE' A
#
# COMPACT_ATOMS: atom_id res chain seq x y z
N MET A 1 5.72 9.49 -6.28
CA MET A 1 5.83 10.21 -4.98
C MET A 1 5.74 9.17 -3.87
N THR A 2 6.60 9.21 -2.85
CA THR A 2 6.51 8.23 -1.74
C THR A 2 5.38 8.59 -0.79
N ILE A 3 4.75 7.59 -0.16
CA ILE A 3 3.61 7.76 0.77
C ILE A 3 3.88 8.84 1.82
N ASN A 4 5.10 8.86 2.37
CA ASN A 4 5.52 9.82 3.40
C ASN A 4 5.59 11.27 2.86
N LYS A 5 5.88 11.48 1.58
CA LYS A 5 5.92 12.82 0.95
C LYS A 5 4.53 13.35 0.61
N ALA A 6 3.53 12.47 0.46
CA ALA A 6 2.13 12.84 0.21
C ALA A 6 1.33 13.05 1.52
N GLN A 7 1.99 13.11 2.68
CA GLN A 7 1.34 13.37 3.97
C GLN A 7 0.73 14.78 4.01
N GLY A 8 -0.60 14.87 4.19
CA GLY A 8 -1.33 16.15 4.25
C GLY A 8 -1.89 16.66 2.91
N GLN A 9 -1.79 15.89 1.83
CA GLN A 9 -2.37 16.22 0.53
C GLN A 9 -3.51 15.26 0.17
N THR A 10 -4.56 15.80 -0.47
CA THR A 10 -5.63 14.99 -1.06
C THR A 10 -5.15 14.44 -2.40
N VAL A 11 -4.96 13.13 -2.46
CA VAL A 11 -4.49 12.44 -3.67
C VAL A 11 -5.70 11.87 -4.38
N GLN A 12 -6.00 12.36 -5.59
CA GLN A 12 -7.15 11.87 -6.36
C GLN A 12 -6.93 10.44 -6.83
N ASN A 13 -5.77 10.13 -7.42
CA ASN A 13 -5.39 8.80 -7.90
C ASN A 13 -4.19 8.27 -7.11
N LEU A 14 -4.33 7.10 -6.50
CA LEU A 14 -3.28 6.51 -5.69
C LEU A 14 -2.79 5.19 -6.31
N GLY A 15 -1.49 5.15 -6.61
CA GLY A 15 -0.78 3.93 -7.00
C GLY A 15 0.08 3.43 -5.85
N LEU A 16 -0.13 2.18 -5.42
CA LEU A 16 0.74 1.46 -4.50
C LEU A 16 1.61 0.49 -5.31
N TYR A 17 2.92 0.56 -5.14
CA TYR A 17 3.86 -0.38 -5.74
C TYR A 17 4.59 -1.13 -4.64
N LEU A 18 4.52 -2.46 -4.70
CA LEU A 18 5.09 -3.37 -3.71
C LEU A 18 6.10 -4.29 -4.38
N SER A 19 7.37 -3.95 -4.26
CA SER A 19 8.49 -4.83 -4.63
C SER A 19 8.77 -5.89 -3.58
N THR A 20 8.24 -5.74 -2.36
CA THR A 20 8.30 -6.73 -1.26
C THR A 20 6.99 -6.69 -0.46
N PRO A 21 6.60 -7.80 0.21
CA PRO A 21 5.35 -7.89 1.00
C PRO A 21 5.44 -7.12 2.35
N CYS A 22 6.20 -6.03 2.38
CA CYS A 22 6.62 -5.36 3.61
C CYS A 22 6.03 -3.96 3.72
N PHE A 23 5.45 -3.65 4.87
CA PHE A 23 4.92 -2.32 5.19
C PHE A 23 5.43 -1.86 6.55
N SER A 24 5.67 -0.56 6.74
CA SER A 24 5.81 -0.01 8.10
C SER A 24 4.44 0.07 8.76
N ARG A 25 4.42 0.00 10.09
CA ARG A 25 3.17 0.08 10.87
C ARG A 25 2.31 1.27 10.45
N GLY A 26 1.05 0.97 10.08
CA GLY A 26 0.07 1.98 9.71
C GLY A 26 0.20 2.55 8.30
N GLN A 27 1.26 2.26 7.53
CA GLN A 27 1.41 2.84 6.19
C GLN A 27 0.30 2.38 5.23
N LEU A 28 0.04 1.07 5.15
CA LEU A 28 -1.02 0.54 4.28
C LEU A 28 -2.39 1.08 4.70
N TYR A 29 -2.67 1.10 6.00
CA TYR A 29 -3.92 1.62 6.55
C TYR A 29 -4.13 3.11 6.27
N VAL A 30 -3.11 3.95 6.54
CA VAL A 30 -3.14 5.39 6.26
C VAL A 30 -3.26 5.68 4.77
N THR A 31 -2.68 4.83 3.94
CA THR A 31 -2.71 4.96 2.49
C THR A 31 -4.11 4.67 1.95
N LEU A 32 -4.74 3.57 2.40
CA LEU A 32 -6.09 3.20 2.01
C LEU A 32 -7.16 4.15 2.55
N SER A 33 -6.99 4.68 3.78
CA SER A 33 -7.96 5.62 4.38
C SER A 33 -8.04 6.97 3.67
N ARG A 34 -7.07 7.29 2.82
CA ARG A 34 -7.02 8.54 2.05
C ARG A 34 -7.67 8.46 0.68
N VAL A 35 -7.99 7.26 0.22
CA VAL A 35 -8.66 7.08 -1.07
C VAL A 35 -10.16 7.20 -0.88
N THR A 36 -10.80 8.05 -1.67
CA THR A 36 -12.25 8.30 -1.58
C THR A 36 -13.09 7.27 -2.33
N SER A 37 -12.51 6.56 -3.30
CA SER A 37 -13.19 5.51 -4.07
C SER A 37 -12.22 4.40 -4.49
N ARG A 38 -12.70 3.15 -4.46
CA ARG A 38 -11.92 1.97 -4.83
C ARG A 38 -11.36 2.05 -6.26
N CYS A 39 -12.08 2.69 -7.18
CA CYS A 39 -11.68 2.86 -8.58
C CYS A 39 -10.40 3.69 -8.74
N MET A 40 -10.12 4.55 -7.76
CA MET A 40 -9.00 5.49 -7.77
C MET A 40 -7.74 4.91 -7.11
N PHE A 41 -7.84 3.71 -6.53
CA PHE A 41 -6.72 2.96 -5.97
C PHE A 41 -6.28 1.88 -6.94
N LYS A 42 -4.99 1.83 -7.25
CA LYS A 42 -4.37 0.72 -7.97
C LYS A 42 -3.15 0.24 -7.20
N ALA A 43 -3.00 -1.08 -7.09
CA ALA A 43 -1.83 -1.70 -6.49
C ALA A 43 -1.13 -2.57 -7.54
N LEU A 44 0.20 -2.49 -7.58
CA LEU A 44 1.06 -3.39 -8.33
C LEU A 44 1.92 -4.14 -7.31
N VAL A 45 1.78 -5.47 -7.28
CA VAL A 45 2.59 -6.36 -6.46
C VAL A 45 3.53 -7.09 -7.39
N GLU A 46 4.84 -6.86 -7.24
CA GLU A 46 5.83 -7.39 -8.18
C GLU A 46 6.12 -8.88 -7.94
N TYR A 47 6.08 -9.31 -6.67
CA TYR A 47 6.27 -10.70 -6.27
C TYR A 47 5.10 -11.14 -5.38
N PRO A 48 3.93 -11.44 -5.97
CA PRO A 48 2.79 -11.92 -5.22
C PRO A 48 3.04 -13.33 -4.72
N GLN A 49 2.35 -13.68 -3.63
CA GLN A 49 2.43 -15.03 -3.07
C GLN A 49 1.46 -15.97 -3.74
N LEU A 50 0.34 -15.40 -4.17
CA LEU A 50 -0.71 -16.10 -4.87
C LEU A 50 -1.35 -15.13 -5.86
N GLU A 51 -1.54 -15.60 -7.07
CA GLU A 51 -2.24 -14.90 -8.14
C GLU A 51 -3.35 -15.83 -8.62
N GLU A 52 -4.60 -15.43 -8.38
CA GLU A 52 -5.80 -16.15 -8.79
C GLU A 52 -6.66 -15.25 -9.69
N GLU A 53 -7.68 -15.84 -10.31
CA GLU A 53 -8.60 -15.11 -11.18
C GLU A 53 -9.34 -13.97 -10.45
N ASP A 54 -9.55 -14.11 -9.12
CA ASP A 54 -10.24 -13.15 -8.27
C ASP A 54 -9.29 -12.12 -7.60
N GLY A 55 -7.97 -12.24 -7.79
CA GLY A 55 -7.03 -11.21 -7.35
C GLY A 55 -5.61 -11.65 -7.01
N VAL A 56 -4.86 -10.70 -6.47
CA VAL A 56 -3.44 -10.81 -6.12
C VAL A 56 -3.28 -10.73 -4.61
N TYR A 57 -2.56 -11.69 -4.02
CA TYR A 57 -2.37 -11.79 -2.56
C TYR A 57 -0.89 -11.67 -2.19
N THR A 58 -0.63 -11.03 -1.05
CA THR A 58 0.71 -10.78 -0.52
C THR A 58 0.66 -10.83 1.01
N ASP A 59 1.75 -11.24 1.66
CA ASP A 59 1.79 -11.30 3.11
C ASP A 59 1.68 -9.90 3.70
N ASN A 60 0.99 -9.81 4.83
CA ASN A 60 0.91 -8.58 5.59
C ASN A 60 2.08 -8.51 6.60
N ILE A 61 3.30 -8.28 6.10
CA ILE A 61 4.47 -8.15 6.97
C ILE A 61 4.56 -6.71 7.47
N VAL A 62 4.22 -6.51 8.74
CA VAL A 62 4.27 -5.20 9.40
C VAL A 62 5.54 -5.06 10.22
N TYR A 63 6.47 -4.22 9.75
CA TYR A 63 7.60 -3.80 10.57
C TYR A 63 7.11 -2.89 11.69
N ARG A 64 7.33 -3.31 12.94
CA ARG A 64 7.35 -2.37 14.06
C ARG A 64 8.59 -1.51 13.84
N GLN A 65 8.42 -0.25 13.46
CA GLN A 65 9.50 0.73 13.53
C GLN A 65 10.06 0.64 14.95
N ILE A 66 11.29 0.14 15.07
CA ILE A 66 12.10 0.34 16.25
C ILE A 66 12.55 1.80 16.11
N PHE A 67 11.81 2.71 16.75
CA PHE A 67 12.31 4.06 16.95
C PHE A 67 13.34 3.95 18.08
N GLU A 68 14.62 4.11 17.74
CA GLU A 68 15.64 4.57 18.70
C GLU A 68 15.51 6.08 18.89
#